data_AF-A0AA40F580-F1
#
_entry.id   AF-A0AA40F580-F1
#
_cell.length_a   1.000
_cell.length_b   1.000
_cell.length_c   1.000
_cell.angle_alpha   90.00
_cell.angle_beta   90.00
_cell.angle_gamma   90.00
#
_symmetry.space_group_name_H-M   'P 1'
#
loop_
_entity.id
_entity.type
_entity.pdbx_description
1 polymer ?
#
loop_
_entity_poly.entity_id
_entity_poly.type
_entity_poly.pdbx_seq_one_letter_code
_entity_poly.pdbx_strand_id
1 'polypeptide(L)'
;MEWVALSYVWRLAVDSVPASSLVGRLPTGLRLPDMIPGLIVDAMKVVRGLGYRYLWVDRYCINQDDVAEKQEQIAQMDRIYRGAELTIIAAGDYNGLGGVGEDPATQRKPLGAVSFGPSMTLYETDPSPIAEVKRSAWFTRGWTFQEAILSRRRLFF
;
A
#
# COMPACT_ATOMS: atom_id res chain seq x y z
N MET A 1 -8.89 -9.85 17.37
CA MET A 1 -7.61 -10.00 16.65
C MET A 1 -7.26 -8.63 16.13
N GLU A 2 -6.03 -8.15 16.29
CA GLU A 2 -5.61 -6.84 15.78
C GLU A 2 -4.95 -7.02 14.40
N TRP A 3 -5.42 -6.29 13.39
CA TRP A 3 -4.84 -6.34 12.05
C TRP A 3 -4.62 -4.94 11.47
N VAL A 4 -3.66 -4.87 10.56
CA VAL A 4 -3.41 -3.73 9.69
C VAL A 4 -3.98 -4.07 8.32
N ALA A 5 -4.65 -3.12 7.66
CA ALA A 5 -5.10 -3.28 6.29
C ALA A 5 -4.14 -2.58 5.31
N LEU A 6 -3.99 -3.13 4.11
CA LEU A 6 -3.26 -2.50 3.02
C LEU A 6 -4.23 -2.04 1.92
N SER A 7 -4.13 -0.76 1.56
CA SER A 7 -4.87 -0.12 0.49
C SER A 7 -3.89 0.33 -0.60
N TYR A 8 -4.05 -0.18 -1.82
CA TYR A 8 -3.11 0.01 -2.91
C TYR A 8 -3.78 -0.17 -4.29
N VAL A 9 -3.12 0.26 -5.35
CA VAL A 9 -3.59 0.00 -6.72
C VAL A 9 -3.05 -1.35 -7.19
N TRP A 10 -3.95 -2.29 -7.50
CA TRP A 10 -3.58 -3.68 -7.84
C TRP A 10 -2.48 -3.80 -8.88
N ARG A 11 -2.49 -2.96 -9.92
CA ARG A 11 -1.47 -2.94 -10.99
C ARG A 11 -0.04 -2.93 -10.45
N LEU A 12 0.21 -2.16 -9.38
CA LEU A 12 1.53 -2.03 -8.77
C LEU A 12 2.04 -3.35 -8.19
N ALA A 13 1.11 -4.23 -7.78
CA ALA A 13 1.44 -5.57 -7.31
C ALA A 13 1.35 -6.63 -8.41
N VAL A 14 0.55 -6.41 -9.46
CA VAL A 14 0.38 -7.37 -10.57
C VAL A 14 1.57 -7.32 -11.52
N ASP A 15 1.99 -6.13 -11.94
CA ASP A 15 3.02 -5.95 -12.97
C ASP A 15 4.41 -6.38 -12.48
N SER A 16 4.57 -6.49 -11.17
CA SER A 16 5.80 -6.92 -10.51
C SER A 16 6.04 -8.44 -10.47
N VAL A 17 5.02 -9.23 -10.81
CA VAL A 17 5.05 -10.69 -10.68
C VAL A 17 4.61 -11.33 -12.01
N PRO A 18 5.33 -12.34 -12.54
CA PRO A 18 4.93 -13.02 -13.77
C PRO A 18 3.52 -13.57 -13.66
N ALA A 19 2.74 -13.49 -14.74
CA ALA A 19 1.34 -13.95 -14.74
C ALA A 19 1.18 -15.43 -14.35
N SER A 20 2.21 -16.26 -14.57
CA SER A 20 2.27 -17.65 -14.14
C SER A 20 2.35 -17.86 -12.63
N SER A 21 2.79 -16.84 -11.88
CA SER A 21 2.88 -16.83 -10.41
C SER A 21 1.67 -16.16 -9.76
N LEU A 22 0.77 -15.56 -10.56
CA LEU A 22 -0.49 -14.95 -10.12
C LEU A 22 -1.59 -15.98 -9.85
N VAL A 23 -1.32 -17.28 -10.03
CA VAL A 23 -2.29 -18.35 -9.80
C VAL A 23 -2.65 -18.36 -8.32
N GLY A 24 -3.83 -17.81 -8.03
CA GLY A 24 -4.39 -17.76 -6.70
C GLY A 24 -4.50 -19.15 -6.13
N ARG A 25 -4.08 -19.30 -4.88
CA ARG A 25 -4.76 -20.17 -3.93
C ARG A 25 -4.69 -19.56 -2.55
N LEU A 26 -5.87 -19.40 -1.96
CA LEU A 26 -6.20 -19.89 -0.62
C LEU A 26 -7.72 -19.74 -0.43
N PRO A 27 -8.46 -20.86 -0.54
CA PRO A 27 -8.77 -21.61 0.68
C PRO A 27 -8.58 -23.14 0.51
N THR A 28 -7.40 -23.62 0.93
CA THR A 28 -7.11 -24.85 1.72
C THR A 28 -5.59 -25.03 1.71
N GLY A 29 -4.91 -24.85 2.86
CA GLY A 29 -3.45 -25.01 3.00
C GLY A 29 -2.64 -23.72 2.90
N LEU A 30 -2.66 -22.93 3.99
CA LEU A 30 -2.10 -21.58 4.29
C LEU A 30 -0.69 -21.20 3.74
N ARG A 31 -0.44 -21.33 2.44
CA ARG A 31 0.83 -20.90 1.84
C ARG A 31 0.66 -19.66 0.98
N LEU A 32 1.39 -18.61 1.32
CA LEU A 32 1.61 -17.48 0.44
C LEU A 32 2.26 -17.98 -0.87
N PRO A 33 2.01 -17.32 -2.01
CA PRO A 33 2.69 -17.66 -3.26
C PRO A 33 4.20 -17.52 -3.12
N ASP A 34 4.95 -18.29 -3.91
CA ASP A 34 6.42 -18.29 -3.88
C ASP A 34 7.02 -16.91 -4.21
N MET A 35 6.29 -16.11 -5.00
CA MET A 35 6.65 -14.74 -5.32
C MET A 35 5.59 -13.78 -4.80
N ILE A 36 6.02 -12.87 -3.92
CA ILE A 36 5.17 -11.82 -3.33
C ILE A 36 5.63 -10.48 -3.90
N PRO A 37 4.70 -9.63 -4.37
CA PRO A 37 5.00 -8.28 -4.83
C PRO A 37 5.80 -7.46 -3.82
N GLY A 38 6.75 -6.65 -4.29
CA GLY A 38 7.63 -5.84 -3.45
C GLY A 38 6.86 -4.92 -2.50
N LEU A 39 5.80 -4.28 -3.01
CA LEU A 39 4.88 -3.45 -2.23
C LEU A 39 4.29 -4.20 -1.02
N ILE A 40 3.88 -5.46 -1.20
CA ILE A 40 3.29 -6.26 -0.12
C ILE A 40 4.36 -6.73 0.87
N VAL A 41 5.56 -7.08 0.38
CA VAL A 41 6.71 -7.41 1.24
C VAL A 41 7.08 -6.21 2.12
N ASP A 42 7.10 -5.01 1.56
CA ASP A 42 7.36 -3.79 2.32
C ASP A 42 6.24 -3.50 3.33
N ALA A 43 4.97 -3.68 2.95
CA ALA A 43 3.87 -3.60 3.89
C ALA A 43 4.02 -4.59 5.07
N MET A 44 4.49 -5.83 4.81
CA MET A 44 4.79 -6.80 5.86
C MET A 44 5.95 -6.34 6.77
N LYS A 45 6.96 -5.64 6.23
CA LYS A 45 8.02 -5.04 7.05
C LYS A 45 7.47 -3.93 7.95
N VAL A 46 6.63 -3.04 7.41
CA VAL A 46 5.97 -1.97 8.17
C VAL A 46 5.13 -2.55 9.31
N VAL A 47 4.28 -3.54 9.01
CA VAL A 47 3.44 -4.22 10.01
C VAL A 47 4.27 -4.80 11.14
N ARG A 48 5.36 -5.53 10.82
CA ARG A 48 6.27 -6.09 11.83
C ARG A 48 6.99 -5.01 12.63
N GLY A 49 7.47 -3.95 11.98
CA GLY A 49 8.14 -2.82 12.63
C GLY A 49 7.24 -2.05 13.59
N LEU A 50 5.94 -2.01 13.32
CA LEU A 50 4.91 -1.41 14.19
C LEU A 50 4.43 -2.35 15.30
N GLY A 51 4.93 -3.60 15.38
CA GLY A 51 4.57 -4.56 16.41
C GLY A 51 3.28 -5.35 16.15
N TYR A 52 2.69 -5.23 14.96
CA TYR A 52 1.51 -6.00 14.57
C TYR A 52 1.90 -7.34 13.95
N ARG A 53 0.98 -8.31 14.07
CA ARG A 53 1.17 -9.68 13.53
C ARG A 53 0.41 -9.93 12.23
N TYR A 54 -0.73 -9.29 12.04
CA TYR A 54 -1.65 -9.60 10.95
C TYR A 54 -1.74 -8.45 9.96
N LEU A 55 -1.55 -8.77 8.68
CA LEU A 55 -1.76 -7.88 7.55
C LEU A 55 -2.90 -8.43 6.69
N TRP A 56 -3.92 -7.62 6.48
CA TRP A 56 -5.01 -7.91 5.55
C TRP A 56 -4.68 -7.31 4.18
N VAL A 57 -4.72 -8.17 3.15
CA VAL A 57 -4.49 -7.80 1.74
C VAL A 57 -5.61 -8.39 0.91
N ASP A 58 -6.38 -7.55 0.22
CA ASP A 58 -7.57 -7.95 -0.54
C ASP A 58 -7.35 -9.15 -1.47
N ARG A 59 -6.25 -9.16 -2.23
CA ARG A 59 -5.89 -10.21 -3.18
C ARG A 59 -5.65 -11.57 -2.51
N TYR A 60 -5.21 -11.60 -1.26
CA TYR A 60 -4.87 -12.84 -0.55
C TYR A 60 -5.92 -13.25 0.49
N CYS A 61 -6.66 -12.29 1.04
CA CYS A 61 -7.65 -12.53 2.07
C CYS A 61 -9.06 -12.75 1.49
N ILE A 62 -9.29 -12.39 0.23
CA ILE A 62 -10.54 -12.66 -0.48
C ILE A 62 -10.28 -13.75 -1.52
N ASN A 63 -11.08 -14.82 -1.47
CA ASN A 63 -11.09 -15.84 -2.49
C ASN A 63 -11.51 -15.24 -3.84
N GLN A 64 -10.58 -15.16 -4.78
CA GLN A 64 -10.83 -14.51 -6.07
C GLN A 64 -11.59 -15.40 -7.06
N ASP A 65 -11.58 -16.71 -6.83
CA ASP A 65 -12.19 -17.71 -7.72
C ASP A 65 -13.67 -17.95 -7.38
N ASP A 66 -14.07 -17.68 -6.13
CA ASP A 66 -15.47 -17.75 -5.70
C ASP A 66 -16.13 -16.37 -5.82
N VAL A 67 -16.99 -16.22 -6.83
CA VAL A 67 -17.70 -14.97 -7.10
C VAL A 67 -18.65 -14.60 -5.97
N ALA A 68 -19.31 -15.57 -5.34
CA ALA A 68 -20.28 -15.31 -4.27
C ALA A 68 -19.56 -14.84 -2.99
N GLU A 69 -18.51 -15.55 -2.59
CA GLU A 69 -17.67 -15.17 -1.46
C GLU A 69 -17.02 -13.79 -1.70
N LYS A 70 -16.51 -13.56 -2.92
CA LYS A 70 -15.93 -12.27 -3.30
C LYS A 70 -16.94 -11.13 -3.17
N GLN A 71 -18.17 -11.31 -3.64
CA GLN A 71 -19.21 -10.29 -3.52
C GLN A 71 -19.55 -10.03 -2.04
N GLU A 72 -19.62 -11.08 -1.23
CA GLU A 72 -19.85 -10.94 0.21
C GLU A 72 -18.71 -10.17 0.88
N GLN A 73 -17.45 -10.52 0.62
CA GLN A 73 -16.29 -9.82 1.17
C GLN A 73 -16.22 -8.35 0.72
N ILE A 74 -16.54 -8.07 -0.54
CA ILE A 74 -16.63 -6.69 -1.06
C ILE A 74 -17.71 -5.91 -0.31
N ALA A 75 -18.86 -6.54 -0.02
CA ALA A 75 -19.92 -5.91 0.77
C ALA A 75 -19.53 -5.68 2.24
N GLN A 76 -18.48 -6.33 2.75
CA GLN A 76 -17.94 -6.16 4.10
C GLN A 76 -16.70 -5.26 4.16
N MET A 77 -16.28 -4.66 3.05
CA MET A 77 -15.07 -3.82 2.98
C MET A 77 -15.08 -2.69 4.01
N ASP A 78 -16.25 -2.11 4.25
CA ASP A 78 -16.46 -1.07 5.25
C ASP A 78 -16.05 -1.53 6.66
N ARG A 79 -16.44 -2.74 7.05
CA ARG A 79 -16.13 -3.33 8.35
C ARG A 79 -14.66 -3.69 8.47
N ILE A 80 -14.05 -4.16 7.38
CA ILE A 80 -12.63 -4.54 7.34
C ILE A 80 -11.75 -3.31 7.62
N TYR A 81 -11.96 -2.21 6.89
CA TYR A 81 -11.16 -0.99 7.07
C TYR A 81 -11.49 -0.27 8.38
N ARG A 82 -12.76 -0.26 8.80
CA ARG A 82 -13.16 0.31 10.09
C ARG A 82 -12.62 -0.46 11.30
N GLY A 83 -12.52 -1.79 11.18
CA GLY A 83 -12.02 -2.68 12.22
C GLY A 83 -10.49 -2.76 12.29
N ALA A 84 -9.78 -2.32 11.25
CA ALA A 84 -8.32 -2.29 11.23
C ALA A 84 -7.76 -1.27 12.23
N GLU A 85 -6.68 -1.64 12.92
CA GLU A 85 -5.96 -0.74 13.83
C GLU A 85 -5.26 0.40 13.08
N LEU A 86 -4.80 0.09 11.86
CA LEU A 86 -4.14 1.00 10.95
C LEU A 86 -4.42 0.55 9.51
N THR A 87 -4.45 1.52 8.59
CA THR A 87 -4.39 1.23 7.15
C THR A 87 -3.14 1.84 6.55
N ILE A 88 -2.33 1.00 5.93
CA ILE A 88 -1.21 1.40 5.08
C ILE A 88 -1.80 1.75 3.72
N ILE A 89 -1.53 2.97 3.25
CA ILE A 89 -1.97 3.46 1.95
C ILE A 89 -0.74 3.64 1.08
N ALA A 90 -0.63 2.84 0.03
CA ALA A 90 0.38 3.01 -1.01
C ALA A 90 -0.16 3.99 -2.07
N ALA A 91 0.16 5.28 -1.89
CA ALA A 91 -0.20 6.35 -2.80
C ALA A 91 0.88 6.58 -3.87
N GLY A 92 2.11 6.10 -3.66
CA GLY A 92 3.13 6.06 -4.72
C GLY A 92 2.76 5.16 -5.91
N ASP A 93 3.35 5.43 -7.07
CA ASP A 93 3.17 4.65 -8.30
C ASP A 93 4.31 3.63 -8.53
N TYR A 94 4.92 3.14 -7.44
CA TYR A 94 6.07 2.24 -7.45
C TYR A 94 5.72 0.84 -6.94
N ASN A 95 6.55 -0.15 -7.27
CA ASN A 95 6.44 -1.51 -6.75
C ASN A 95 7.11 -1.65 -5.36
N GLY A 96 6.73 -0.78 -4.43
CA GLY A 96 7.32 -0.71 -3.09
C GLY A 96 6.74 0.43 -2.27
N LEU A 97 7.00 0.41 -0.96
CA LEU A 97 6.65 1.53 -0.09
C LEU A 97 7.86 2.45 0.07
N GLY A 98 7.65 3.76 -0.16
CA GLY A 98 8.68 4.79 -0.07
C GLY A 98 9.48 4.72 1.24
N GLY A 99 10.80 4.56 1.16
CA GLY A 99 11.69 4.51 2.33
C GLY A 99 11.60 3.25 3.20
N VAL A 100 10.90 2.19 2.76
CA VAL A 100 10.82 0.90 3.45
C VAL A 100 11.66 -0.17 2.74
N GLY A 101 11.55 -0.22 1.42
CA GLY A 101 12.26 -1.17 0.57
C GLY A 101 13.71 -0.78 0.30
N GLU A 102 14.42 -1.68 -0.37
CA GLU A 102 15.76 -1.41 -0.90
C GLU A 102 15.72 -0.86 -2.32
N ASP A 103 14.52 -0.78 -2.94
CA ASP A 103 14.34 -0.27 -4.30
C ASP A 103 14.76 1.20 -4.38
N PRO A 104 15.83 1.54 -5.13
CA PRO A 104 16.28 2.92 -5.30
C PRO A 104 15.19 3.85 -5.85
N ALA A 105 14.22 3.31 -6.62
CA ALA A 105 13.12 4.09 -7.17
C ALA A 105 12.15 4.59 -6.08
N THR A 106 12.14 3.94 -4.92
CA THR A 106 11.32 4.31 -3.75
C THR A 106 12.09 5.14 -2.72
N GLN A 107 13.38 5.41 -2.96
CA GLN A 107 14.17 6.26 -2.09
C GLN A 107 13.83 7.73 -2.30
N ARG A 108 13.79 8.46 -1.18
CA ARG A 108 13.56 9.89 -1.20
C ARG A 108 14.67 10.60 -1.96
N LYS A 109 14.31 11.33 -3.01
CA LYS A 109 15.26 12.19 -3.72
C LYS A 109 15.66 13.37 -2.82
N PRO A 110 16.95 13.73 -2.77
CA PRO A 110 17.38 14.92 -2.04
C PRO A 110 16.75 16.16 -2.68
N LEU A 111 16.32 17.09 -1.84
CA LEU A 111 15.76 18.38 -2.27
C LEU A 111 16.82 19.19 -3.01
N GLY A 112 16.40 19.89 -4.07
CA GLY A 112 17.27 20.82 -4.77
C GLY A 112 17.75 21.94 -3.85
N ALA A 113 18.96 22.47 -4.11
CA ALA A 113 19.47 23.64 -3.44
C ALA A 113 20.13 24.59 -4.45
N VAL A 114 19.90 25.89 -4.29
CA VAL A 114 20.49 26.94 -5.14
C VAL A 114 21.19 27.95 -4.25
N SER A 115 22.50 28.12 -4.44
CA SER A 115 23.31 29.08 -3.69
C SER A 115 23.47 30.39 -4.45
N PHE A 116 23.23 31.50 -3.76
CA PHE A 116 23.44 32.87 -4.22
C PHE A 116 24.63 33.47 -3.47
N GLY A 117 25.83 33.24 -4.00
CA GLY A 117 27.07 33.64 -3.34
C GLY A 117 27.33 32.86 -2.04
N PRO A 118 28.25 33.35 -1.19
CA PRO A 118 28.67 32.63 0.03
C PRO A 118 27.68 32.77 1.20
N SER A 119 26.70 33.67 1.12
CA SER A 119 25.86 34.07 2.25
C SER A 119 24.43 33.55 2.21
N MET A 120 23.97 32.96 1.10
CA MET A 120 22.58 32.53 0.97
C MET A 120 22.45 31.26 0.12
N THR A 121 21.75 30.26 0.67
CA THR A 121 21.35 29.05 -0.05
C THR A 121 19.84 28.87 0.13
N LEU A 122 19.12 28.76 -0.98
CA LEU A 122 17.71 28.40 -1.02
C LEU A 122 17.61 26.89 -1.16
N TYR A 123 16.74 26.28 -0.36
CA TYR A 123 16.39 24.87 -0.47
C TYR A 123 14.99 24.75 -1.06
N GLU A 124 14.83 23.80 -1.97
CA GLU A 124 13.52 23.34 -2.41
C GLU A 124 12.78 22.78 -1.19
N THR A 125 11.51 23.13 -1.04
CA THR A 125 10.64 22.55 -0.01
C THR A 125 9.96 21.33 -0.57
N ASP A 126 9.71 20.30 0.27
CA ASP A 126 8.88 19.18 -0.16
C ASP A 126 7.52 19.68 -0.65
N PRO A 127 6.96 19.03 -1.69
CA PRO A 127 5.58 19.23 -2.04
C PRO A 127 4.68 18.92 -0.85
N SER A 128 3.53 19.59 -0.76
CA SER A 128 2.53 19.27 0.27
C SER A 128 2.16 17.78 0.18
N PRO A 129 2.29 17.00 1.27
CA PRO A 129 1.93 15.58 1.27
C PRO A 129 0.48 15.34 0.85
N ILE A 130 -0.42 16.25 1.22
CA ILE A 130 -1.83 16.19 0.81
C ILE A 130 -1.97 16.38 -0.69
N ALA A 131 -1.19 17.29 -1.29
CA ALA A 131 -1.21 17.51 -2.72
C ALA A 131 -0.63 16.32 -3.49
N GLU A 132 0.39 15.65 -2.96
CA GLU A 132 0.94 14.42 -3.54
C GLU A 132 -0.07 13.29 -3.53
N VAL A 133 -0.70 13.02 -2.38
CA VAL A 133 -1.75 12.01 -2.28
C VAL A 133 -2.89 12.31 -3.25
N LYS A 134 -3.34 13.57 -3.36
CA LYS A 134 -4.41 13.95 -4.31
C LYS A 134 -4.03 13.75 -5.79
N ARG A 135 -2.74 13.78 -6.12
CA ARG A 135 -2.23 13.52 -7.47
C ARG A 135 -2.02 12.04 -7.76
N SER A 136 -2.00 11.18 -6.74
CA SER A 136 -1.77 9.75 -6.90
C SER A 136 -2.87 9.08 -7.71
N ALA A 137 -2.51 8.02 -8.44
CA ALA A 137 -3.49 7.15 -9.08
C ALA A 137 -4.42 6.50 -8.06
N TRP A 138 -3.94 6.24 -6.85
CA TRP A 138 -4.74 5.74 -5.73
C TRP A 138 -5.96 6.65 -5.47
N PHE A 139 -5.76 7.96 -5.29
CA PHE A 139 -6.82 8.91 -4.93
C PHE A 139 -7.90 9.07 -6.01
N THR A 140 -7.60 8.73 -7.26
CA THR A 140 -8.58 8.78 -8.36
C THR A 140 -9.62 7.65 -8.34
N ARG A 141 -9.42 6.61 -7.52
CA ARG A 141 -10.28 5.43 -7.50
C ARG A 141 -11.41 5.59 -6.47
N GLY A 142 -12.66 5.39 -6.89
CA GLY A 142 -13.82 5.54 -6.02
C GLY A 142 -13.78 4.69 -4.74
N TRP A 143 -13.23 3.48 -4.81
CA TRP A 143 -13.12 2.58 -3.65
C TRP A 143 -12.20 3.14 -2.56
N THR A 144 -11.09 3.77 -2.94
CA THR A 144 -10.07 4.27 -2.00
C THR A 144 -10.61 5.34 -1.05
N PHE A 145 -11.69 6.04 -1.44
CA PHE A 145 -12.39 6.96 -0.57
C PHE A 145 -12.98 6.25 0.66
N GLN A 146 -13.63 5.09 0.45
CA GLN A 146 -14.19 4.30 1.55
C GLN A 146 -13.09 3.77 2.46
N GLU A 147 -12.02 3.23 1.86
CA GLU A 147 -10.87 2.70 2.57
C GLU A 147 -10.25 3.79 3.45
N ALA A 148 -10.06 5.00 2.92
CA ALA A 148 -9.46 6.10 3.67
C ALA A 148 -10.38 6.70 4.74
N ILE A 149 -11.67 6.85 4.48
CA ILE A 149 -12.55 7.55 5.42
C ILE A 149 -12.97 6.67 6.59
N LEU A 150 -13.04 5.35 6.37
CA LEU A 150 -13.47 4.38 7.39
C LEU A 150 -12.32 3.93 8.29
N SER A 151 -11.07 4.01 7.81
CA SER A 151 -9.89 3.70 8.62
C SER A 151 -9.68 4.68 9.76
N ARG A 152 -9.50 4.14 10.97
CA ARG A 152 -9.27 4.92 12.19
C ARG A 152 -7.94 5.66 12.16
N ARG A 153 -6.91 5.04 11.58
CA ARG A 153 -5.55 5.57 11.42
C ARG A 153 -5.08 5.22 10.02
N ARG A 154 -4.31 6.12 9.41
CA ARG A 154 -3.78 5.98 8.05
C ARG A 154 -2.31 6.32 8.03
N LEU A 155 -1.52 5.51 7.34
CA LEU A 155 -0.12 5.77 7.07
C LEU A 155 0.07 5.78 5.55
N PHE A 156 0.42 6.94 5.01
CA PHE A 156 0.60 7.14 3.57
C PHE A 156 2.07 6.94 3.20
N PHE A 157 2.29 6.26 2.07
CA PHE A 157 3.59 6.02 1.44
C PHE A 157 3.55 6.37 -0.04
#